data_AF-A0A2E5NVM8-F1
#
_entry.id   AF-A0A2E5NVM8-F1
#
_cell.length_a   1.000
_cell.length_b   1.000
_cell.length_c   1.000
_cell.angle_alpha   90.00
_cell.angle_beta   90.00
_cell.angle_gamma   90.00
#
_symmetry.space_group_name_H-M   'P 1'
#
loop_
_entity.id
_entity.type
_entity.pdbx_description
1 polymer ?
#
loop_
_entity_poly.entity_id
_entity_poly.type
_entity_poly.pdbx_seq_one_letter_code
_entity_poly.pdbx_strand_id
1 'polypeptide(L)'
;MDFGYGNGVSGVFKFIENAEVMAVFFPKFGQSIVIDVRVKESDPPLVRVVPMARSIADRLRSIKRMRPSLPRPRDIVAVPWIGYVEAMQSSGLWNKIIGRIEESGYPEALEAADKAFDELVRMERRELAQLIMGEQYETLWARSTS
;
A
#
# COMPACT_ATOMS: atom_id res chain seq x y z
N MET A 1 -13.97 14.62 -0.01
CA MET A 1 -13.00 13.53 0.20
C MET A 1 -12.40 13.74 1.57
N ASP A 2 -12.77 12.87 2.51
CA ASP A 2 -12.21 12.87 3.85
C ASP A 2 -10.88 12.11 3.79
N PHE A 3 -9.78 12.83 3.97
CA PHE A 3 -8.46 12.21 4.03
C PHE A 3 -8.20 11.96 5.50
N GLY A 4 -8.38 10.71 5.93
CA GLY A 4 -8.18 10.27 7.31
C GLY A 4 -6.73 10.45 7.77
N TYR A 5 -6.34 11.69 8.04
CA TYR A 5 -5.18 12.04 8.83
C TYR A 5 -5.65 12.15 10.28
N GLY A 6 -5.28 11.15 11.09
CA GLY A 6 -5.46 11.23 12.54
C GLY A 6 -6.84 10.79 13.02
N ASN A 7 -7.07 9.48 13.01
CA ASN A 7 -7.82 8.77 14.04
C ASN A 7 -7.16 7.39 14.11
N GLY A 8 -7.08 6.75 15.28
CA GLY A 8 -6.39 5.46 15.46
C GLY A 8 -6.81 4.39 14.43
N VAL A 9 -6.10 3.26 14.38
CA VAL A 9 -6.29 2.16 13.40
C VAL A 9 -7.78 1.80 13.18
N SER A 10 -8.61 1.89 14.22
CA SER A 10 -10.07 1.68 14.18
C SER A 10 -10.86 2.70 13.33
N GLY A 11 -10.42 3.96 13.22
CA GLY A 11 -11.05 4.97 12.38
C GLY A 11 -10.83 4.71 10.89
N VAL A 12 -9.66 4.18 10.51
CA VAL A 12 -9.32 3.85 9.13
C VAL A 12 -10.17 2.69 8.59
N PHE A 13 -10.54 1.73 9.44
CA PHE A 13 -11.29 0.55 9.02
C PHE A 13 -12.67 0.86 8.44
N LYS A 14 -13.38 1.85 9.00
CA LYS A 14 -14.69 2.29 8.48
C LYS A 14 -14.61 2.83 7.05
N PHE A 15 -13.47 3.42 6.68
CA PHE A 15 -13.28 3.95 5.34
C PHE A 15 -12.93 2.84 4.34
N ILE A 16 -12.20 1.81 4.76
CA ILE A 16 -11.84 0.67 3.90
C ILE A 16 -13.09 -0.08 3.42
N GLU A 17 -14.07 -0.25 4.31
CA GLU A 17 -15.32 -0.99 4.03
C GLU A 17 -16.13 -0.41 2.87
N ASN A 18 -15.95 0.87 2.54
CA ASN A 18 -16.69 1.53 1.44
C ASN A 18 -15.78 2.02 0.31
N ALA A 19 -14.46 1.93 0.45
CA ALA A 19 -13.51 2.47 -0.52
C ALA A 19 -13.58 1.70 -1.85
N GLU A 20 -13.62 2.43 -2.96
CA GLU A 20 -13.42 1.87 -4.31
C GLU A 20 -11.94 1.59 -4.58
N VAL A 21 -11.06 2.44 -4.05
CA VAL A 21 -9.60 2.32 -4.17
C VAL A 21 -8.95 2.48 -2.80
N MET A 22 -8.06 1.56 -2.46
CA MET A 22 -7.24 1.61 -1.26
C MET A 22 -5.77 1.70 -1.67
N ALA A 23 -5.02 2.56 -0.99
CA ALA A 23 -3.58 2.66 -1.17
C ALA A 23 -2.89 2.63 0.20
N VAL A 24 -2.02 1.66 0.42
CA VAL A 24 -1.12 1.67 1.58
C VAL A 24 0.25 2.09 1.08
N PHE A 25 0.86 3.09 1.69
CA PHE A 25 2.17 3.58 1.29
C PHE A 25 3.20 3.41 2.39
N PHE A 26 4.42 3.07 2.00
CA PHE A 26 5.52 2.64 2.84
C PHE A 26 6.70 3.61 2.67
N PRO A 27 6.75 4.70 3.47
CA PRO A 27 7.76 5.74 3.31
C PRO A 27 9.20 5.23 3.41
N LYS A 28 9.44 4.18 4.21
CA LYS A 28 10.77 3.60 4.44
C LYS A 28 11.49 3.18 3.15
N PHE A 29 10.76 2.67 2.16
CA PHE A 29 11.32 2.20 0.90
C PHE A 29 10.61 2.80 -0.33
N GLY A 30 9.82 3.86 -0.14
CA GLY A 30 9.25 4.67 -1.22
C GLY A 30 8.22 3.96 -2.11
N GLN A 31 7.59 2.88 -1.64
CA GLN A 31 6.60 2.11 -2.41
C GLN A 31 5.18 2.22 -1.83
N SER A 32 4.20 1.84 -2.62
CA SER A 32 2.81 1.76 -2.23
C SER A 32 2.16 0.55 -2.88
N ILE A 33 1.27 -0.13 -2.17
CA ILE A 33 0.34 -1.06 -2.79
C ILE A 33 -0.96 -0.34 -3.08
N VAL A 34 -1.42 -0.44 -4.32
CA VAL A 34 -2.71 0.07 -4.77
C VAL A 34 -3.62 -1.11 -5.02
N ILE A 35 -4.80 -1.05 -4.41
CA ILE A 35 -5.89 -2.00 -4.56
C ILE A 35 -7.08 -1.22 -5.12
N ASP A 36 -7.53 -1.57 -6.30
CA ASP A 36 -8.71 -1.00 -6.95
C ASP A 36 -9.73 -2.12 -7.18
N VAL A 37 -10.78 -2.15 -6.37
CA VAL A 37 -11.79 -3.22 -6.39
C VAL A 37 -12.90 -2.96 -7.41
N ARG A 38 -12.84 -1.84 -8.14
CA ARG A 38 -13.83 -1.53 -9.18
C ARG A 38 -13.65 -2.45 -10.36
N VAL A 39 -14.77 -2.88 -10.92
CA VAL A 39 -14.83 -3.87 -11.99
C VAL A 39 -15.51 -3.32 -13.24
N LYS A 40 -15.08 -3.83 -14.39
CA LYS A 40 -15.75 -3.69 -15.69
C LYS A 40 -15.49 -4.98 -16.47
N GLU A 41 -16.30 -5.25 -17.49
CA GLU A 41 -16.30 -6.50 -18.29
C GLU A 41 -14.89 -6.99 -18.71
N SER A 42 -13.95 -6.08 -19.01
CA SER A 42 -12.57 -6.40 -19.38
C SER A 42 -11.50 -5.89 -18.40
N ASP A 43 -11.90 -5.40 -17.23
CA ASP A 43 -11.02 -4.78 -16.23
C ASP A 43 -11.35 -5.37 -14.83
N PRO A 44 -10.78 -6.54 -14.48
CA PRO A 44 -10.94 -7.13 -13.14
C PRO A 44 -10.25 -6.27 -12.08
N PRO A 45 -10.46 -6.48 -10.78
CA PRO A 45 -9.77 -5.73 -9.73
C PRO A 45 -8.25 -5.71 -9.91
N LEU A 46 -7.63 -4.59 -9.54
CA LEU A 46 -6.19 -4.41 -9.65
C LEU A 46 -5.56 -4.43 -8.25
N VAL A 47 -4.55 -5.26 -8.06
CA VAL A 47 -3.66 -5.23 -6.90
C VAL A 47 -2.23 -5.11 -7.40
N ARG A 48 -1.52 -4.03 -7.02
CA ARG A 48 -0.18 -3.77 -7.56
C ARG A 48 0.69 -2.93 -6.63
N VAL A 49 1.95 -3.32 -6.49
CA VAL A 49 3.01 -2.47 -5.89
C VAL A 49 3.49 -1.46 -6.93
N VAL A 50 3.53 -0.19 -6.53
CA VAL A 50 3.93 0.95 -7.36
C VAL A 50 4.77 1.93 -6.55
N PRO A 51 5.60 2.77 -7.19
CA PRO A 51 6.24 3.88 -6.49
C PRO A 51 5.22 4.81 -5.82
N MET A 52 5.57 5.34 -4.65
CA MET A 52 4.72 6.30 -3.96
C MET A 52 4.44 7.53 -4.82
N ALA A 53 3.17 7.91 -4.89
CA ALA A 53 2.79 9.19 -5.47
C ALA A 53 3.24 10.34 -4.56
N ARG A 54 3.79 11.41 -5.17
CA ARG A 54 4.30 12.59 -4.46
C ARG A 54 3.22 13.57 -4.03
N SER A 55 2.00 13.41 -4.56
CA SER A 55 0.85 14.27 -4.27
C SER A 55 -0.46 13.53 -4.51
N ILE A 56 -1.57 14.11 -4.05
CA ILE A 56 -2.92 13.60 -4.34
C ILE A 56 -3.18 13.59 -5.86
N ALA A 57 -2.78 14.65 -6.56
CA ALA A 57 -2.93 14.75 -8.01
C ALA A 57 -2.13 13.66 -8.76
N ASP A 58 -0.89 13.40 -8.32
CA ASP A 58 -0.06 12.34 -8.91
C ASP A 58 -0.65 10.95 -8.66
N ARG A 59 -1.25 10.72 -7.47
CA ARG A 59 -1.91 9.46 -7.14
C ARG A 59 -3.08 9.20 -8.10
N LEU A 60 -3.95 10.19 -8.27
CA LEU A 60 -5.08 10.12 -9.18
C LEU A 60 -4.64 9.87 -10.63
N ARG A 61 -3.56 10.53 -11.06
CA ARG A 61 -2.97 10.34 -12.39
C ARG A 61 -2.40 8.93 -12.54
N SER A 62 -1.72 8.41 -11.52
CA SER A 62 -1.17 7.05 -11.50
C SER A 62 -2.29 6.00 -11.62
N ILE A 63 -3.34 6.12 -10.80
CA ILE A 63 -4.52 5.24 -10.87
C ILE A 63 -5.16 5.31 -12.26
N LYS A 64 -5.38 6.51 -12.82
CA LYS A 64 -5.99 6.65 -14.14
C LYS A 64 -5.14 6.04 -15.26
N ARG A 65 -3.81 6.10 -15.16
CA ARG A 65 -2.89 5.45 -16.10
C ARG A 65 -2.97 3.92 -16.03
N MET A 66 -3.10 3.36 -14.83
CA MET A 66 -3.26 1.91 -14.65
C MET A 66 -4.66 1.41 -15.00
N ARG A 67 -5.69 2.26 -14.86
CA ARG A 67 -7.11 1.91 -15.05
C ARG A 67 -7.79 2.89 -16.02
N PRO A 68 -7.34 2.98 -17.29
CA PRO A 68 -7.82 3.98 -18.23
C PRO A 68 -9.29 3.81 -18.62
N SER A 69 -9.83 2.58 -18.61
CA SER A 69 -11.21 2.29 -19.01
C SER A 69 -12.26 2.67 -17.95
N LEU A 70 -11.82 2.85 -16.70
CA LEU A 70 -12.68 3.17 -15.56
C LEU A 70 -12.82 4.69 -15.38
N PRO A 71 -13.96 5.16 -14.87
CA PRO A 71 -14.13 6.55 -14.47
C PRO A 71 -13.19 6.89 -13.31
N ARG A 72 -13.13 8.16 -12.94
CA ARG A 72 -12.42 8.57 -11.72
C ARG A 72 -13.08 7.91 -10.50
N PRO A 73 -12.30 7.35 -9.55
CA PRO A 73 -12.88 6.78 -8.34
C PRO A 73 -13.58 7.84 -7.50
N ARG A 74 -14.70 7.46 -6.89
CA ARG A 74 -15.49 8.29 -5.98
C ARG A 74 -14.82 8.38 -4.63
N ASP A 75 -14.34 7.23 -4.13
CA ASP A 75 -13.74 7.10 -2.81
C ASP A 75 -12.37 6.43 -2.87
N ILE A 76 -11.37 7.14 -2.33
CA ILE A 76 -10.01 6.65 -2.20
C ILE A 76 -9.61 6.74 -0.74
N VAL A 77 -9.15 5.62 -0.19
CA VAL A 77 -8.51 5.57 1.13
C VAL A 77 -7.02 5.44 0.93
N ALA A 78 -6.24 6.31 1.59
CA ALA A 78 -4.79 6.25 1.57
C ALA A 78 -4.27 6.16 3.00
N VAL A 79 -3.49 5.12 3.30
CA VAL A 79 -3.00 4.82 4.65
C VAL A 79 -1.47 4.87 4.67
N PRO A 80 -0.85 5.76 5.48
CA PRO A 80 0.58 5.68 5.76
C PRO A 80 0.86 4.45 6.62
N TRP A 81 1.83 3.63 6.23
CA TRP A 81 2.32 2.52 7.04
C TRP A 81 3.77 2.72 7.45
N ILE A 82 3.99 2.88 8.76
CA ILE A 82 5.32 3.16 9.35
C ILE A 82 5.90 1.90 10.04
N GLY A 83 5.08 0.87 10.25
CA GLY A 83 5.50 -0.41 10.84
C GLY A 83 6.25 -1.32 9.88
N TYR A 84 6.51 -2.56 10.32
CA TYR A 84 6.93 -3.64 9.42
C TYR A 84 5.78 -4.06 8.51
N VAL A 85 6.06 -4.50 7.28
CA VAL A 85 5.01 -4.95 6.35
C VAL A 85 4.20 -6.09 6.97
N GLU A 86 4.87 -7.06 7.60
CA GLU A 86 4.23 -8.20 8.27
C GLU A 86 3.30 -7.78 9.42
N ALA A 87 3.61 -6.68 10.12
CA ALA A 87 2.76 -6.15 11.19
C ALA A 87 1.40 -5.62 10.69
N MET A 88 1.24 -5.43 9.38
CA MET A 88 -0.04 -5.04 8.78
C MET A 88 -1.09 -6.14 8.95
N GLN A 89 -0.68 -7.41 8.94
CA GLN A 89 -1.57 -8.54 9.20
C GLN A 89 -2.02 -8.57 10.66
N SER A 90 -1.08 -8.46 11.61
CA SER A 90 -1.40 -8.47 13.05
C SER A 90 -2.23 -7.27 13.47
N SER A 91 -2.13 -6.14 12.76
CA SER A 91 -2.99 -4.97 12.98
C SER A 91 -4.44 -5.16 12.50
N GLY A 92 -4.71 -6.17 11.66
CA GLY A 92 -5.99 -6.37 10.99
C GLY A 92 -6.22 -5.54 9.73
N LEU A 93 -5.32 -4.59 9.40
CA LEU A 93 -5.43 -3.77 8.19
C LEU A 93 -5.41 -4.64 6.92
N TRP A 94 -4.46 -5.58 6.83
CA TRP A 94 -4.36 -6.45 5.65
C TRP A 94 -5.60 -7.33 5.48
N ASN A 95 -6.09 -7.92 6.58
CA ASN A 95 -7.27 -8.77 6.56
C ASN A 95 -8.52 -8.03 6.06
N LYS A 96 -8.67 -6.74 6.43
CA LYS A 96 -9.75 -5.89 5.91
C LYS A 96 -9.60 -5.61 4.41
N ILE A 97 -8.38 -5.39 3.92
CA ILE A 97 -8.12 -5.21 2.48
C ILE A 97 -8.45 -6.50 1.71
N ILE A 98 -8.00 -7.66 2.21
CA ILE A 98 -8.30 -8.97 1.60
C ILE A 98 -9.80 -9.22 1.55
N GLY A 99 -10.53 -8.99 2.64
CA GLY A 99 -12.00 -9.13 2.63
C GLY A 99 -12.69 -8.28 1.56
N ARG A 100 -12.19 -7.06 1.29
CA ARG A 100 -12.71 -6.21 0.20
C ARG A 100 -12.39 -6.75 -1.19
N ILE A 101 -11.26 -7.42 -1.36
CA ILE A 101 -10.93 -8.10 -2.62
C ILE A 101 -11.79 -9.36 -2.77
N GLU A 102 -12.01 -10.14 -1.70
CA GLU A 102 -12.89 -11.32 -1.72
C GLU A 102 -14.32 -10.95 -2.13
N GLU A 103 -14.87 -9.87 -1.58
CA GLU A 103 -16.20 -9.34 -1.92
C GLU A 103 -16.36 -9.01 -3.42
N SER A 104 -15.26 -8.75 -4.14
CA SER A 104 -15.32 -8.49 -5.57
C SER A 104 -15.60 -9.76 -6.39
N GLY A 105 -15.30 -10.95 -5.86
CA GLY A 105 -15.51 -12.24 -6.52
C GLY A 105 -14.45 -12.62 -7.55
N TYR A 106 -13.25 -12.03 -7.51
CA TYR A 106 -12.16 -12.31 -8.46
C TYR A 106 -10.98 -13.01 -7.75
N PRO A 107 -10.86 -14.35 -7.84
CA PRO A 107 -9.78 -15.10 -7.20
C PRO A 107 -8.38 -14.67 -7.63
N GLU A 108 -8.21 -14.26 -8.89
CA GLU A 108 -6.93 -13.81 -9.44
C GLU A 108 -6.43 -12.53 -8.74
N ALA A 109 -7.35 -11.71 -8.22
CA ALA A 109 -7.01 -10.52 -7.46
C ALA A 109 -6.49 -10.88 -6.06
N LEU A 110 -6.95 -11.98 -5.45
CA LEU A 110 -6.41 -12.50 -4.19
C LEU A 110 -4.99 -13.03 -4.40
N GLU A 111 -4.77 -13.81 -5.46
CA GLU A 111 -3.41 -14.26 -5.82
C GLU A 111 -2.46 -13.08 -6.08
N ALA A 112 -2.96 -12.01 -6.72
CA ALA A 112 -2.18 -10.80 -6.94
C ALA A 112 -1.89 -10.08 -5.62
N ALA A 113 -2.81 -10.12 -4.64
CA ALA A 113 -2.59 -9.57 -3.31
C ALA A 113 -1.50 -10.31 -2.54
N ASP A 114 -1.50 -11.65 -2.57
CA ASP A 114 -0.46 -12.46 -1.94
C ASP A 114 0.92 -12.17 -2.57
N LYS A 115 0.99 -12.17 -3.91
CA LYS A 115 2.24 -11.84 -4.63
C LYS A 115 2.74 -10.44 -4.31
N ALA A 116 1.84 -9.46 -4.23
CA ALA A 116 2.18 -8.08 -3.89
C ALA A 116 2.63 -7.96 -2.42
N PHE A 117 2.01 -8.69 -1.50
CA PHE A 117 2.42 -8.70 -0.10
C PHE A 117 3.83 -9.27 0.06
N ASP A 118 4.12 -10.42 -0.57
CA ASP A 118 5.45 -11.02 -0.58
C ASP A 118 6.50 -10.09 -1.20
N GLU A 119 6.12 -9.35 -2.25
CA GLU A 119 6.98 -8.34 -2.87
C GLU A 119 7.34 -7.22 -1.88
N LEU A 120 6.37 -6.68 -1.15
CA LEU A 120 6.60 -5.65 -0.13
C LEU A 120 7.52 -6.16 0.99
N VAL A 121 7.31 -7.39 1.47
CA VAL A 121 8.19 -8.00 2.49
C VAL A 121 9.62 -8.13 1.97
N ARG A 122 9.82 -8.55 0.72
CA ARG A 122 11.16 -8.62 0.10
C ARG A 122 11.80 -7.23 -0.02
N MET A 123 11.03 -6.21 -0.39
CA MET A 123 11.52 -4.82 -0.49
C MET A 123 11.95 -4.30 0.88
N GLU A 124 11.14 -4.50 1.93
CA GLU A 124 11.47 -4.10 3.30
C GLU A 124 12.75 -4.79 3.80
N ARG A 125 12.90 -6.10 3.57
CA ARG A 125 14.11 -6.84 3.96
C ARG A 125 15.36 -6.31 3.25
N ARG A 126 15.24 -5.94 1.97
CA ARG A 126 16.35 -5.33 1.21
C ARG A 126 16.74 -3.96 1.77
N GLU A 127 15.76 -3.12 2.09
CA GLU A 127 15.97 -1.80 2.70
C GLU A 127 16.69 -1.93 4.05
N LEU A 128 16.23 -2.84 4.91
CA LEU A 128 16.86 -3.09 6.21
C LEU A 128 18.30 -3.59 6.07
N ALA A 129 18.57 -4.47 5.10
CA ALA A 129 19.92 -4.95 4.84
C ALA A 129 20.85 -3.80 4.39
N GLN A 130 20.39 -2.90 3.53
CA GLN A 130 21.16 -1.73 3.08
C GLN A 130 21.45 -0.76 4.23
N LEU A 131 20.46 -0.53 5.11
CA LEU A 131 20.63 0.28 6.31
C LEU A 131 21.72 -0.30 7.25
N ILE A 132 21.75 -1.62 7.41
CA ILE A 132 22.75 -2.32 8.25
C ILE A 132 24.14 -2.28 7.61
N MET A 133 24.24 -2.42 6.28
CA MET A 133 25.52 -2.44 5.56
C MET A 133 26.17 -1.05 5.44
N GLY A 134 25.44 0.03 5.71
CA GLY A 134 26.00 1.39 5.80
C GLY A 134 26.41 2.02 4.47
N GLU A 135 26.12 1.39 3.33
CA GLU A 135 26.53 1.90 2.00
C GLU A 135 25.82 3.20 1.59
N GLN A 136 24.74 3.58 2.29
CA GLN A 136 23.96 4.81 2.02
C GLN A 136 23.70 5.68 3.26
N TYR A 137 24.25 5.32 4.43
CA TYR A 137 23.99 6.01 5.69
C TYR A 137 25.30 6.26 6.45
N GLU A 138 25.63 7.53 6.71
CA GLU A 138 26.78 7.88 7.54
C GLU A 138 26.54 7.51 9.01
N THR A 139 27.53 6.86 9.61
CA THR A 139 27.50 6.51 11.05
C THR A 139 27.73 7.77 11.87
N LEU A 140 26.71 8.28 12.56
CA LEU A 140 26.80 9.52 13.36
C LEU A 140 27.67 9.38 14.62
N TRP A 141 27.86 8.17 15.14
CA TRP A 141 28.67 7.92 16.34
C TRP A 141 29.55 6.69 16.14
N ALA A 142 30.78 6.92 15.68
CA ALA A 142 31.82 5.91 15.76
C ALA A 142 32.35 5.86 17.19
N ARG A 143 32.42 4.67 17.79
CA ARG A 143 33.08 4.51 19.09
C ARG A 143 34.58 4.66 18.86
N SER A 144 35.20 5.68 19.45
CA SER A 144 36.66 5.81 19.46
C SER A 144 37.24 4.60 20.20
N THR A 145 37.92 3.72 19.49
CA THR A 145 38.82 2.75 20.12
C THR A 145 39.99 3.49 20.72
N SER A 146 40.05 3.51 22.05
CA SER A 146 41.24 3.84 22.84
C SER A 146 41.41 2.76 23.89
#